data_AF-A0A924PB08-F1
#
_entry.id   AF-A0A924PB08-F1
#
_cell.length_a   1.000
_cell.length_b   1.000
_cell.length_c   1.000
_cell.angle_alpha   90.00
_cell.angle_beta   90.00
_cell.angle_gamma   90.00
#
_symmetry.space_group_name_H-M   'P 1'
#
loop_
_entity.id
_entity.type
_entity.pdbx_description
1 polymer ?
#
loop_
_entity_poly.entity_id
_entity_poly.type
_entity_poly.pdbx_seq_one_letter_code
_entity_poly.pdbx_strand_id
1 'polypeptide(L)'
;MDRVDLPKSESGARHPRNNPEWTKVGIFARRGKNRANQIGLTIYRILKIDGLALDVEGLDAVDGTPVLDIKPWVAEFAPRGEVFQPKWMTEHMQGYWR
;
A
#
# COMPACT_ATOMS: atom_id res chain seq x y z
N MET A 1 -9.23 3.24 -2.44
CA MET A 1 -9.40 1.99 -3.23
C MET A 1 -10.88 1.70 -3.48
N ASP A 2 -11.74 2.20 -2.61
CA ASP A 2 -13.20 2.36 -2.66
C ASP A 2 -13.81 2.93 -3.96
N ARG A 3 -13.06 3.69 -4.77
CA ARG A 3 -13.55 4.31 -6.02
C ARG A 3 -13.13 3.59 -7.30
N VAL A 4 -12.85 2.29 -7.22
CA VAL A 4 -12.46 1.48 -8.38
C VAL A 4 -13.67 0.68 -8.84
N ASP A 5 -14.13 0.90 -10.09
CA ASP A 5 -15.25 0.18 -10.70
C ASP A 5 -15.08 -1.35 -10.55
N LEU A 6 -16.13 -2.02 -10.08
CA LEU A 6 -16.10 -3.41 -9.65
C LEU A 6 -15.96 -4.52 -10.72
N PRO A 7 -15.91 -4.30 -12.06
CA PRO A 7 -15.57 -5.39 -13.00
C PRO A 7 -14.07 -5.48 -13.35
N LYS A 8 -13.18 -4.71 -12.71
CA LYS A 8 -11.74 -4.70 -13.03
C LYS A 8 -10.86 -5.27 -11.91
N SER A 9 -11.27 -6.35 -11.24
CA SER A 9 -10.34 -7.09 -10.39
C SER A 9 -9.31 -7.79 -11.29
N GLU A 10 -8.05 -7.42 -11.15
CA GLU A 10 -6.95 -7.96 -11.94
C GLU A 10 -6.34 -9.13 -11.17
N SER A 11 -6.45 -10.34 -11.71
CA SER A 11 -5.80 -11.54 -11.17
C SER A 11 -4.47 -11.87 -11.87
N GLY A 12 -4.22 -11.26 -13.03
CA GLY A 12 -3.08 -11.54 -13.89
C GLY A 12 -1.75 -10.89 -13.46
N ALA A 13 -0.69 -11.29 -14.16
CA ALA A 13 0.63 -10.68 -14.05
C ALA A 13 0.79 -9.53 -15.07
N ARG A 14 1.33 -8.39 -14.62
CA ARG A 14 1.76 -7.29 -15.49
C ARG A 14 3.04 -6.66 -14.96
N HIS A 15 3.64 -5.82 -15.80
CA HIS A 15 4.77 -4.97 -15.44
C HIS A 15 4.33 -3.93 -14.39
N PRO A 16 4.97 -3.84 -13.21
CA PRO A 16 4.70 -2.77 -12.26
C PRO A 16 4.92 -1.40 -12.92
N ARG A 17 3.99 -0.45 -12.72
CA ARG A 17 3.98 0.88 -13.38
C ARG A 17 4.12 0.81 -14.92
N ASN A 18 3.80 -0.31 -15.55
CA ASN A 18 4.02 -0.58 -16.99
C ASN A 18 5.50 -0.50 -17.42
N ASN A 19 6.46 -0.66 -16.51
CA ASN A 19 7.89 -0.66 -16.83
C ASN A 19 8.33 -2.02 -17.42
N PRO A 20 8.71 -2.10 -18.70
CA PRO A 20 9.06 -3.37 -19.35
C PRO A 20 10.34 -4.02 -18.77
N GLU A 21 11.23 -3.24 -18.16
CA GLU A 21 12.48 -3.72 -17.55
C GLU A 21 12.25 -4.51 -16.26
N TRP A 22 11.09 -4.34 -15.63
CA TRP A 22 10.73 -5.07 -14.42
C TRP A 22 9.89 -6.30 -14.73
N THR A 23 10.24 -7.43 -14.12
CA THR A 23 9.51 -8.70 -14.30
C THR A 23 8.00 -8.55 -14.08
N LYS A 24 7.20 -9.19 -14.94
CA LYS A 24 5.76 -9.30 -14.72
C LYS A 24 5.51 -10.07 -13.43
N VAL A 25 4.71 -9.49 -12.54
CA VAL A 25 4.36 -10.12 -11.27
C VAL A 25 2.84 -10.07 -11.06
N GLY A 26 2.31 -11.09 -10.40
CA GLY A 26 0.88 -11.18 -10.08
C GLY A 26 0.40 -10.05 -9.17
N ILE A 27 -0.92 -9.92 -9.00
CA ILE A 27 -1.51 -8.87 -8.14
C ILE A 27 -1.08 -8.99 -6.67
N PHE A 28 -0.87 -10.21 -6.16
CA PHE A 28 -0.46 -10.44 -4.77
C PHE A 28 1.01 -10.10 -4.48
N ALA A 29 1.85 -10.08 -5.51
CA ALA A 29 3.25 -9.65 -5.40
C ALA A 29 3.42 -8.12 -5.55
N ARG A 30 2.31 -7.37 -5.61
CA ARG A 30 2.29 -5.91 -5.83
C ARG A 30 1.28 -5.22 -4.93
N ARG A 31 1.42 -3.91 -4.78
CA ARG A 31 0.49 -3.04 -4.03
C ARG A 31 -0.59 -2.37 -4.91
N GLY A 32 -1.02 -3.02 -6.00
CA GLY A 32 -1.99 -2.45 -6.94
C GLY A 32 -3.42 -2.34 -6.39
N LYS A 33 -4.13 -1.27 -6.74
CA LYS A 33 -5.51 -0.98 -6.29
C LYS A 33 -6.58 -1.94 -6.85
N ASN A 34 -6.34 -2.54 -8.03
CA ASN A 34 -7.30 -3.39 -8.76
C ASN A 34 -7.29 -4.85 -8.26
N ARG A 35 -7.37 -5.06 -6.95
CA ARG A 35 -7.34 -6.38 -6.31
C ARG A 35 -8.75 -6.83 -5.93
N ALA A 36 -8.95 -8.15 -5.75
CA ALA A 36 -10.25 -8.72 -5.39
C ALA A 36 -10.85 -8.07 -4.13
N ASN A 37 -10.03 -7.93 -3.07
CA ASN A 37 -10.37 -7.17 -1.88
C ASN A 37 -9.61 -5.84 -1.93
N GLN A 38 -10.33 -4.76 -2.20
CA GLN A 38 -9.82 -3.39 -2.42
C GLN A 38 -9.41 -2.70 -1.10
N ILE A 39 -8.59 -3.38 -0.30
CA ILE A 39 -8.12 -2.90 1.00
C ILE A 39 -6.70 -2.35 0.83
N GLY A 40 -6.56 -1.08 1.19
CA GLY A 40 -5.28 -0.39 1.33
C GLY A 40 -4.71 -0.60 2.73
N LEU A 41 -3.39 -0.63 2.83
CA LEU A 41 -2.67 -0.70 4.09
C LEU A 41 -1.50 0.26 4.03
N THR A 42 -1.39 1.10 5.05
CA THR A 42 -0.31 2.04 5.23
C THR A 42 0.05 2.11 6.71
N ILE A 43 1.33 2.28 6.99
CA ILE A 43 1.83 2.65 8.32
C ILE A 43 2.04 4.16 8.28
N TYR A 44 1.37 4.88 9.15
CA TYR A 44 1.43 6.35 9.21
C TYR A 44 1.95 6.80 10.58
N ARG A 45 2.44 8.04 10.62
CA ARG A 45 2.86 8.70 11.85
C ARG A 45 1.74 9.59 12.36
N ILE A 46 1.35 9.46 13.63
CA ILE A 46 0.41 10.37 14.28
C ILE A 46 1.16 11.68 14.60
N LEU A 47 0.59 12.80 14.17
CA LEU A 47 1.09 14.15 14.44
C LEU A 47 0.31 14.82 15.58
N LYS A 48 -1.02 14.64 15.60
CA LYS A 48 -1.93 15.21 16.60
C LYS A 48 -3.14 14.30 16.80
N ILE A 49 -3.69 14.30 18.01
CA ILE A 49 -4.96 13.68 18.36
C ILE A 49 -5.89 14.76 18.92
N ASP A 50 -7.09 14.87 18.38
CA ASP A 50 -8.11 15.85 18.78
C ASP A 50 -9.48 15.16 18.89
N GLY A 51 -9.77 14.62 20.07
CA GLY A 51 -10.96 13.79 20.29
C GLY A 51 -10.97 12.55 19.38
N LEU A 52 -11.85 12.54 18.37
CA LEU A 52 -11.97 11.46 17.38
C LEU A 52 -11.26 11.77 16.06
N ALA A 53 -10.57 12.91 15.96
CA ALA A 53 -9.78 13.29 14.80
C ALA A 53 -8.29 13.00 15.00
N LEU A 54 -7.63 12.54 13.93
CA LEU A 54 -6.19 12.26 13.89
C LEU A 54 -5.56 13.02 12.74
N ASP A 55 -4.56 13.85 13.04
CA ASP A 55 -3.67 14.40 12.02
C ASP A 55 -2.51 13.42 11.84
N VAL A 56 -2.27 13.00 10.60
CA VAL A 56 -1.30 11.94 10.29
C VAL A 56 -0.41 12.30 9.12
N GLU A 57 0.79 11.71 9.09
CA GLU A 57 1.76 11.81 8.00
C GLU A 57 2.01 10.43 7.37
N GLY A 58 2.13 10.40 6.04
CA GLY A 58 2.39 9.15 5.29
C GLY A 58 1.14 8.39 4.85
N LEU A 59 -0.05 8.99 4.93
CA LEU A 59 -1.27 8.40 4.38
C LEU A 59 -1.32 8.53 2.85
N ASP A 60 -1.44 7.41 2.13
CA ASP A 60 -1.51 7.35 0.66
C ASP A 60 -2.95 7.13 0.15
N ALA A 61 -3.93 7.63 0.89
CA ALA A 61 -5.34 7.59 0.54
C ALA A 61 -5.79 8.90 -0.11
N VAL A 62 -6.77 8.81 -1.01
CA VAL A 62 -7.40 10.02 -1.56
C VAL A 62 -8.41 10.56 -0.55
N ASP A 63 -8.65 11.87 -0.59
CA ASP A 63 -9.64 12.51 0.27
C ASP A 63 -11.01 11.83 0.16
N GLY A 64 -11.64 11.59 1.32
CA GLY A 64 -12.90 10.87 1.45
C GLY A 64 -12.82 9.35 1.27
N THR A 65 -11.64 8.73 1.18
CA THR A 65 -11.53 7.26 1.24
C THR A 65 -11.97 6.74 2.62
N PRO A 66 -12.89 5.76 2.71
CA PRO A 66 -13.32 5.18 3.98
C PRO A 66 -12.18 4.52 4.75
N VAL A 67 -12.15 4.76 6.06
CA VAL A 67 -11.27 4.05 7.00
C VAL A 67 -11.99 2.80 7.48
N LEU A 68 -11.37 1.64 7.30
CA LEU A 68 -11.93 0.35 7.74
C LEU A 68 -11.49 -0.03 9.15
N ASP A 69 -10.26 0.30 9.53
CA ASP A 69 -9.64 -0.13 10.78
C ASP A 69 -8.44 0.75 11.14
N ILE A 70 -8.15 0.85 12.43
CA ILE A 70 -6.98 1.54 12.99
C ILE A 70 -6.38 0.64 14.07
N LYS A 71 -5.09 0.34 13.97
CA LYS A 71 -4.35 -0.46 14.95
C LYS A 71 -2.99 0.17 15.26
N PRO A 72 -2.51 0.10 16.51
CA PRO A 72 -1.16 0.53 16.84
C PRO A 72 -0.14 -0.36 16.11
N TRP A 73 0.91 0.26 15.56
CA TRP A 73 2.10 -0.47 15.14
C TRP A 73 2.89 -0.89 16.38
N VAL A 74 3.16 -2.18 16.50
CA VAL A 74 4.00 -2.75 17.58
C VAL A 74 5.20 -3.46 16.95
N ALA A 75 6.37 -3.28 17.54
CA ALA A 75 7.64 -3.77 16.97
C ALA A 75 7.66 -5.29 16.82
N GLU A 76 6.94 -6.00 17.69
CA GLU A 76 6.79 -7.45 17.72
C GLU A 76 6.05 -8.02 16.49
N PHE A 77 5.33 -7.18 15.75
CA PHE A 77 4.69 -7.56 14.47
C PHE A 77 5.56 -7.28 13.25
N ALA A 78 6.76 -6.72 13.43
CA ALA A 78 7.74 -6.65 12.35
C ALA A 78 8.08 -8.06 11.83
N PRO A 79 8.45 -8.20 10.54
CA PRO A 79 8.90 -9.48 10.00
C PRO A 79 10.00 -10.12 10.87
N ARG A 80 9.88 -11.43 11.10
CA ARG A 80 10.88 -12.20 11.84
C ARG A 80 11.94 -12.70 10.88
N GLY A 81 13.21 -12.48 11.21
CA GLY A 81 14.35 -12.91 10.39
C GLY A 81 14.68 -11.95 9.25
N GLU A 82 15.46 -12.43 8.29
CA GLU A 82 15.89 -11.64 7.14
C GLU A 82 14.71 -11.33 6.21
N VAL A 83 14.60 -10.07 5.80
CA VAL A 83 13.58 -9.61 4.85
C VAL A 83 14.19 -9.50 3.46
N PHE A 84 13.68 -10.29 2.52
CA PHE A 84 14.03 -10.17 1.13
C PHE A 84 13.08 -9.20 0.40
N GLN A 85 13.64 -8.18 -0.24
CA GLN A 85 12.93 -7.26 -1.12
C GLN A 85 13.53 -7.32 -2.52
N PRO A 86 12.74 -7.53 -3.59
CA PRO A 86 13.27 -7.52 -4.94
C PRO A 86 13.74 -6.11 -5.32
N LYS A 87 14.87 -6.03 -6.05
CA LYS A 87 15.51 -4.76 -6.43
C LYS A 87 14.56 -3.75 -7.08
N TRP A 88 13.68 -4.22 -7.97
CA TRP A 88 12.70 -3.36 -8.65
C TRP A 88 11.76 -2.64 -7.68
N MET A 89 11.45 -3.22 -6.51
CA MET A 89 10.63 -2.56 -5.50
C MET A 89 11.41 -1.43 -4.82
N THR A 90 12.69 -1.65 -4.56
CA THR A 90 13.58 -0.60 -4.02
C THR A 90 13.68 0.57 -4.99
N GLU A 91 13.91 0.28 -6.27
CA GLU A 91 13.92 1.28 -7.35
C GLU A 91 12.56 1.99 -7.45
N HIS A 92 11.46 1.24 -7.36
CA HIS A 92 10.11 1.78 -7.42
C HIS A 92 9.79 2.76 -6.29
N MET A 93 10.29 2.49 -5.09
CA MET A 93 10.01 3.29 -3.90
C MET A 93 10.96 4.49 -3.72
N GLN A 94 11.94 4.68 -4.61
CA GLN A 94 12.83 5.82 -4.55
C GLN A 94 12.05 7.14 -4.62
N GLY A 95 12.17 7.96 -3.59
CA GLY A 95 11.49 9.26 -3.51
C GLY A 95 9.98 9.20 -3.26
N TYR A 96 9.40 8.03 -2.96
CA TYR A 96 7.95 7.88 -2.80
C TYR A 96 7.38 8.73 -1.65
N TRP A 97 8.14 8.92 -0.58
CA TRP A 97 7.75 9.71 0.60
C TRP A 97 8.51 11.03 0.72
N ARG A 98 9.16 11.48 -0.35
CA ARG A 98 9.85 12.78 -0.39
C ARG A 98 8.92 13.88 -0.86
#